data_AF-A0A497GFT2-F1
#
_entry.id   AF-A0A497GFT2-F1
#
_cell.length_a   1.000
_cell.length_b   1.000
_cell.length_c   1.000
_cell.angle_alpha   90.00
_cell.angle_beta   90.00
_cell.angle_gamma   90.00
#
_symmetry.space_group_name_H-M   'P 1'
#
loop_
_entity.id
_entity.type
_entity.pdbx_description
1 polymer ?
#
loop_
_entity_poly.entity_id
_entity_poly.type
_entity_poly.pdbx_seq_one_letter_code
_entity_poly.pdbx_strand_id
1 'polypeptide(L)' 'MGLNSIFIFGESNNNEIIRNLIKDNEHGLRILKSENNLVEDNTISGSLRCDIRIEPGFYNILFSPIISSENERNHTRGKA' A
#
# COMPACT_ATOMS: atom_id res chain seq x y z
N MET A 1 12.09 8.51 -8.31
CA MET A 1 11.38 7.58 -7.41
C MET A 1 9.92 7.97 -7.44
N GLY A 2 9.02 7.06 -7.84
CA GLY A 2 7.57 7.31 -7.82
C GLY A 2 7.06 7.27 -6.38
N LEU A 3 6.19 8.21 -6.01
CA LEU A 3 5.65 8.32 -4.65
C LEU A 3 4.82 7.09 -4.23
N ASN A 4 4.03 6.51 -5.14
CA ASN A 4 3.16 5.37 -4.87
C ASN A 4 3.32 4.32 -5.98
N SER A 5 3.36 3.03 -5.64
CA SER A 5 3.34 1.95 -6.64
C SER A 5 1.94 1.79 -7.24
N ILE A 6 0.95 1.48 -6.38
CA ILE A 6 -0.46 1.42 -6.76
C ILE A 6 -1.21 2.48 -5.97
N PHE A 7 -1.93 3.36 -6.69
CA PHE A 7 -2.74 4.42 -6.09
C PHE A 7 -4.15 4.45 -6.69
N ILE A 8 -5.14 4.05 -5.88
CA ILE A 8 -6.56 4.16 -6.17
C ILE A 8 -7.08 5.42 -5.46
N PHE A 9 -7.73 6.31 -6.21
CA PHE A 9 -8.15 7.62 -5.72
C PHE A 9 -9.54 8.05 -6.19
N GLY A 10 -10.30 8.67 -5.29
CA GLY A 10 -11.60 9.27 -5.57
C GLY A 10 -12.62 8.24 -6.04
N GLU A 11 -13.37 8.55 -7.09
CA GLU A 11 -14.43 7.69 -7.62
C GLU A 11 -13.94 6.39 -8.30
N SER A 12 -12.66 6.05 -8.15
CA SER A 12 -12.07 4.78 -8.56
C SER A 12 -12.55 3.64 -7.66
N ASN A 13 -13.79 3.22 -7.86
CA ASN A 13 -14.46 2.19 -7.06
C ASN A 13 -14.44 0.83 -7.78
N ASN A 14 -14.64 -0.26 -7.03
CA ASN A 14 -14.78 -1.61 -7.57
C ASN A 14 -13.56 -2.14 -8.34
N ASN A 15 -12.34 -1.85 -7.87
CA ASN A 15 -11.12 -2.37 -8.46
C ASN A 15 -10.65 -3.65 -7.77
N GLU A 16 -9.99 -4.51 -8.54
CA GLU A 16 -9.36 -5.74 -8.07
C GLU A 16 -7.84 -5.65 -8.25
N ILE A 17 -7.11 -5.75 -7.15
CA ILE A 17 -5.65 -5.84 -7.12
C ILE A 17 -5.32 -7.23 -6.61
N ILE A 18 -4.94 -8.14 -7.51
CA ILE A 18 -4.80 -9.57 -7.21
C ILE A 18 -3.40 -10.06 -7.59
N ARG A 19 -2.72 -10.74 -6.67
CA ARG A 19 -1.46 -11.47 -6.92
C ARG A 19 -0.32 -10.62 -7.51
N ASN A 20 -0.14 -9.39 -7.02
CA ASN A 20 0.97 -8.52 -7.40
C ASN A 20 2.14 -8.62 -6.43
N LEU A 21 3.36 -8.44 -6.96
CA LEU A 21 4.58 -8.20 -6.18
C LEU A 21 4.89 -6.70 -6.18
N ILE A 22 4.75 -6.04 -5.04
CA ILE A 22 5.00 -4.60 -4.86
C ILE A 22 6.20 -4.46 -3.90
N LYS A 23 7.33 -3.97 -4.41
CA LYS A 23 8.56 -3.84 -3.63
C LYS A 23 9.29 -2.51 -3.82
N ASP A 24 10.00 -2.06 -2.80
CA ASP A 24 10.98 -0.96 -2.87
C ASP A 24 10.40 0.38 -3.37
N ASN A 25 9.20 0.74 -2.92
CA ASN A 25 8.53 2.01 -3.26
C ASN A 25 8.50 2.98 -2.06
N GLU A 26 8.21 4.27 -2.26
CA GLU A 26 7.96 5.16 -1.12
C GLU A 26 6.69 4.72 -0.37
N HIS A 27 5.62 4.46 -1.13
CA HIS A 27 4.39 3.83 -0.67
C HIS A 27 4.05 2.62 -1.55
N GLY A 28 3.73 1.47 -0.94
CA GLY A 28 3.34 0.25 -1.67
C GLY A 28 1.97 0.41 -2.35
N LEU A 29 0.89 0.27 -1.60
CA LEU A 29 -0.49 0.37 -2.10
C LEU A 29 -1.27 1.41 -1.29
N ARG A 30 -1.93 2.33 -2.00
CA ARG A 30 -2.78 3.36 -1.39
C ARG A 30 -4.17 3.37 -2.00
N ILE A 31 -5.19 3.33 -1.15
CA ILE A 31 -6.60 3.50 -1.52
C ILE A 31 -7.13 4.71 -0.75
N LEU A 32 -7.59 5.75 -1.44
CA LEU A 32 -7.99 7.02 -0.84
C LEU A 32 -9.31 7.53 -1.45
N LYS A 33 -10.33 7.74 -0.62
CA LYS A 33 -11.64 8.25 -1.06
C LYS A 33 -12.31 7.36 -2.10
N SER A 34 -12.07 6.05 -2.01
CA SER A 34 -12.54 5.04 -2.96
C SER A 34 -13.16 3.85 -2.24
N GLU A 35 -14.09 3.18 -2.91
CA GLU A 35 -15.00 2.20 -2.30
C GLU A 35 -14.98 0.86 -3.05
N ASN A 36 -15.37 -0.21 -2.35
CA ASN A 36 -15.53 -1.55 -2.90
C ASN A 36 -14.29 -2.14 -3.59
N ASN A 37 -13.07 -1.81 -3.17
CA ASN A 37 -11.87 -2.37 -3.81
C ASN A 37 -11.42 -3.65 -3.09
N LEU A 38 -10.98 -4.64 -3.87
CA LEU A 38 -10.43 -5.91 -3.38
C LEU A 38 -8.90 -5.90 -3.54
N VAL A 39 -8.19 -6.19 -2.46
CA VAL A 39 -6.75 -6.43 -2.45
C VAL A 39 -6.51 -7.86 -1.97
N GLU A 40 -6.21 -8.76 -2.90
CA GLU A 40 -6.12 -10.21 -2.65
C GLU A 40 -4.76 -10.79 -3.03
N ASP A 41 -4.18 -11.60 -2.15
CA ASP A 41 -2.95 -12.39 -2.39
C ASP A 41 -1.76 -11.58 -2.92
N ASN A 42 -1.65 -10.30 -2.55
CA ASN A 42 -0.52 -9.46 -2.94
C ASN A 42 0.65 -9.61 -1.97
N THR A 43 1.87 -9.62 -2.48
CA THR A 43 3.10 -9.54 -1.69
C THR A 43 3.63 -8.11 -1.75
N ILE A 44 3.60 -7.40 -0.62
CA ILE A 44 3.99 -5.99 -0.51
C ILE A 44 5.10 -5.86 0.52
N SER A 45 6.26 -5.35 0.09
CA SER A 45 7.44 -5.28 0.96
C SER A 45 8.37 -4.11 0.65
N GLY A 46 9.24 -3.80 1.62
CA GLY A 46 10.32 -2.83 1.41
C GLY A 46 9.86 -1.40 1.11
N SER A 47 8.62 -1.02 1.44
CA SER A 47 8.19 0.36 1.23
C SER A 47 8.83 1.29 2.28
N LEU A 48 9.34 2.44 1.83
CA LEU A 48 10.08 3.37 2.71
C LEU A 48 9.20 3.97 3.81
N ARG A 49 7.92 4.24 3.50
CA ARG A 49 7.01 4.97 4.39
C ARG A 49 5.79 4.16 4.81
N CYS A 50 5.11 3.47 3.89
CA CYS A 50 4.05 2.52 4.24
C CYS A 50 3.84 1.49 3.14
N ASP A 51 3.63 0.22 3.53
CA ASP A 51 3.31 -0.84 2.58
C ASP A 51 1.86 -0.76 2.09
N ILE A 52 0.89 -0.61 3.01
CA ILE A 52 -0.52 -0.37 2.65
C ILE A 52 -1.11 0.79 3.44
N ARG A 53 -1.90 1.65 2.77
CA ARG A 53 -2.76 2.64 3.41
C ARG A 53 -4.13 2.72 2.76
N ILE A 54 -5.18 2.59 3.57
CA ILE A 54 -6.57 2.74 3.16
C ILE A 54 -7.20 3.86 3.99
N GLU A 55 -7.82 4.82 3.31
CA GLU A 55 -8.36 6.06 3.86
C GLU A 55 -9.84 6.24 3.42
N PRO A 56 -10.62 7.17 4.01
CA PRO A 56 -12.06 7.03 4.14
C PRO A 56 -12.75 6.70 2.81
N GLY A 57 -13.38 5.54 2.81
CA GLY A 57 -14.09 4.90 1.72
C GLY A 57 -14.62 3.57 2.28
N PHE A 58 -15.82 3.19 1.89
CA PHE A 58 -16.49 2.03 2.46
C PHE A 58 -16.15 0.75 1.69
N TYR A 59 -16.25 -0.39 2.38
CA TYR A 59 -16.22 -1.73 1.76
C TYR A 59 -14.94 -2.10 0.99
N ASN A 60 -13.78 -1.54 1.33
CA ASN A 60 -12.51 -2.05 0.83
C ASN A 60 -12.11 -3.33 1.61
N ILE A 61 -11.79 -4.39 0.88
CA ILE A 61 -11.47 -5.72 1.44
C ILE A 61 -10.00 -6.02 1.20
N LEU A 62 -9.29 -6.40 2.27
CA LEU A 62 -7.97 -7.03 2.17
C LEU A 62 -8.14 -8.50 2.49
N PHE A 63 -7.79 -9.35 1.54
CA PHE A 63 -7.86 -10.79 1.70
C PHE A 63 -6.47 -11.40 1.50
N SER A 64 -5.90 -11.93 2.58
CA SER A 64 -4.60 -12.63 2.57
C SER A 64 -3.41 -11.87 1.93
N PRO A 65 -3.23 -10.54 2.06
CA PRO A 65 -2.00 -9.92 1.59
C PRO A 65 -0.81 -10.34 2.47
N ILE A 66 0.32 -10.64 1.84
CA ILE A 66 1.60 -10.83 2.52
C ILE A 66 2.28 -9.46 2.58
N ILE A 67 2.32 -8.87 3.78
CA ILE A 67 2.93 -7.55 4.01
C ILE A 67 4.17 -7.74 4.87
N SER A 68 5.36 -7.48 4.31
CA SER A 68 6.61 -7.55 5.05
C SER A 68 7.37 -6.23 4.95
N SER A 69 7.29 -5.42 5.99
CA SER A 69 8.15 -4.25 6.11
C SER A 69 9.57 -4.71 6.41
N GLU A 70 10.54 -4.38 5.55
CA GLU A 70 11.97 -4.51 5.89
C GLU A 70 12.48 -3.32 6.71
N ASN A 71 11.58 -2.52 7.27
CA ASN A 71 11.91 -1.23 7.88
C ASN A 71 12.41 -1.39 9.33
N GLU A 72 13.45 -2.20 9.52
CA GLU A 72 14.26 -2.27 10.75
C GLU A 72 15.59 -1.49 10.64
N ARG A 73 15.77 -0.61 9.64
CA ARG A 73 17.03 0.15 9.49
C ARG A 73 16.84 1.68 9.46
N ASN A 74 17.24 2.30 10.58
CA ASN A 74 17.93 3.59 10.65
C ASN A 74 17.14 4.88 10.39
N HIS A 75 16.16 5.18 11.25
CA HIS A 75 15.91 6.58 11.62
C HIS A 75 16.38 6.83 13.07
N THR A 76 17.64 6.51 13.35
CA THR A 76 18.35 7.31 14.36
C THR A 76 18.27 8.75 13.86
N ARG A 77 17.53 9.59 14.59
CA ARG A 77 17.68 11.04 14.55
C ARG A 77 19.18 11.36 14.65
N GLY A 78 19.83 11.56 13.51
CA GLY A 78 21.02 12.37 13.42
C GLY A 78 20.62 13.78 13.77
N LYS A 79 20.62 14.08 15.07
CA LYS A 79 20.78 15.44 15.55
C LYS A 79 22.18 15.88 15.08
N ALA A 80 22.22 16.78 14.11
CA ALA A 80 23.28 17.76 13.98
C ALA A 80 22.65 19.12 14.31
#